data_AF-A0A3B8MZK8-F1
#
_entry.id   AF-A0A3B8MZK8-F1
#
_cell.length_a   1.000
_cell.length_b   1.000
_cell.length_c   1.000
_cell.angle_alpha   90.00
_cell.angle_beta   90.00
_cell.angle_gamma   90.00
#
_symmetry.space_group_name_H-M   'P 1'
#
loop_
_entity.id
_entity.type
_entity.pdbx_description
1 polymer ?
#
loop_
_entity_poly.entity_id
_entity_poly.type
_entity_poly.pdbx_seq_one_letter_code
_entity_poly.pdbx_strand_id
1 'polypeptide(L)' 'GHYIPLSYYVMRLFLKNGFVLKEDIIKVQHNCKSTPYWERQVEKYNFYMIMHEHLFIFRKPKKDENLNKIKYSTGLY' A
#
# COMPACT_ATOMS: atom_id res chain seq x y z
N GLY A 1 7.13 16.20 -11.31
CA GLY A 1 5.86 15.48 -11.01
C GLY A 1 5.81 15.15 -9.54
N HIS A 2 4.62 14.90 -8.98
CA HIS A 2 4.44 14.52 -7.58
C HIS A 2 3.95 13.08 -7.48
N TYR A 3 4.48 12.31 -6.52
CA TYR A 3 4.04 10.95 -6.26
C TYR A 3 2.67 10.96 -5.57
N ILE A 4 1.72 10.18 -6.10
CA ILE A 4 0.42 9.96 -5.45
C ILE A 4 0.53 8.64 -4.68
N PRO A 5 0.49 8.67 -3.32
CA PRO A 5 0.70 7.48 -2.50
C PRO A 5 -0.58 6.64 -2.45
N LEU A 6 -0.95 6.01 -3.57
CA LEU A 6 -2.20 5.28 -3.72
C LEU A 6 -2.32 4.13 -2.72
N SER A 7 -1.23 3.41 -2.44
CA SER A 7 -1.18 2.34 -1.44
C SER A 7 -1.59 2.86 -0.05
N TYR A 8 -1.06 4.00 0.37
CA TYR A 8 -1.41 4.64 1.63
C TYR A 8 -2.90 5.01 1.70
N TYR A 9 -3.45 5.59 0.63
CA TYR A 9 -4.87 5.96 0.60
C TYR A 9 -5.79 4.74 0.66
N VAL A 10 -5.45 3.67 -0.06
CA VAL A 10 -6.19 2.39 0.02
C VAL A 10 -6.13 1.83 1.44
N MET A 11 -4.93 1.75 2.04
CA MET A 11 -4.78 1.28 3.42
C MET A 11 -5.64 2.07 4.40
N ARG A 12 -5.56 3.41 4.35
CA ARG A 12 -6.34 4.31 5.21
C ARG A 12 -7.85 4.11 5.01
N LEU A 13 -8.31 3.88 3.78
CA LEU A 13 -9.73 3.65 3.49
C LEU A 13 -10.23 2.38 4.17
N PHE A 14 -9.51 1.26 4.06
CA PHE A 14 -9.90 0.00 4.70
C PHE A 14 -9.90 0.12 6.23
N LEU A 15 -8.86 0.73 6.80
CA LEU A 15 -8.75 0.96 8.25
C LEU A 15 -9.92 1.81 8.78
N LYS A 16 -10.28 2.89 8.08
CA LYS A 16 -11.44 3.73 8.41
C LYS A 16 -12.78 2.98 8.34
N ASN A 17 -12.88 1.94 7.51
CA ASN A 17 -14.07 1.10 7.37
C ASN A 17 -14.10 -0.08 8.35
N GLY A 18 -13.25 -0.06 9.40
CA GLY A 18 -13.26 -1.06 10.46
C GLY A 18 -12.54 -2.36 10.13
N PHE A 19 -11.85 -2.44 8.98
CA PHE A 19 -10.88 -3.51 8.76
C PHE A 19 -9.61 -3.25 9.57
N VAL A 20 -8.91 -4.33 9.89
CA VAL A 20 -7.63 -4.28 10.60
C VAL A 20 -6.55 -4.77 9.65
N LEU A 21 -5.46 -4.01 9.58
CA LEU A 21 -4.29 -4.42 8.82
C LEU A 21 -3.59 -5.55 9.57
N LYS A 22 -3.48 -6.71 8.93
CA LYS A 22 -2.79 -7.87 9.48
C LYS A 22 -1.33 -7.88 9.04
N GLU A 23 -1.10 -7.67 7.74
CA GLU A 23 0.23 -7.70 7.11
C GLU A 23 0.29 -6.68 5.97
N ASP A 24 1.44 -6.03 5.79
CA ASP A 24 1.80 -5.25 4.61
C ASP A 24 2.99 -5.93 3.93
N ILE A 25 2.72 -6.57 2.79
CA ILE A 25 3.75 -7.28 2.03
C ILE A 25 4.23 -6.37 0.90
N ILE A 26 5.53 -6.07 0.90
CA ILE A 26 6.17 -5.29 -0.15
C ILE A 26 6.83 -6.27 -1.12
N LYS A 27 6.36 -6.29 -2.36
CA LYS A 27 6.93 -7.11 -3.44
C LYS A 27 7.70 -6.25 -4.41
N VAL A 28 8.87 -6.73 -4.84
CA VAL A 28 9.56 -6.18 -6.00
C VAL A 28 8.79 -6.54 -7.27
N GLN A 29 8.65 -5.58 -8.19
CA GLN A 29 8.04 -5.78 -9.49
C GLN A 29 9.03 -6.45 -10.44
N HIS A 30 8.59 -7.53 -11.09
CA HIS A 30 9.36 -8.27 -12.08
C HIS A 30 8.56 -8.40 -13.38
N ASN A 31 9.24 -8.43 -14.52
CA ASN A 31 8.65 -8.72 -15.84
C ASN A 31 7.53 -7.74 -16.31
N CYS A 32 7.61 -6.46 -15.94
CA CYS A 32 6.66 -5.46 -16.39
C CYS A 32 6.90 -5.07 -17.86
N LYS A 33 5.92 -5.33 -18.74
CA LYS A 33 6.02 -5.04 -20.19
C LYS A 33 6.33 -3.58 -20.51
N SER A 34 5.89 -2.65 -19.66
CA SER A 34 6.08 -1.22 -19.85
C SER A 34 7.42 -0.69 -19.30
N THR A 35 8.26 -1.54 -18.69
CA THR A 35 9.56 -1.12 -18.11
C THR A 35 10.42 -0.34 -19.11
N PRO A 36 10.62 -0.79 -20.37
CA PRO A 36 11.47 -0.06 -21.31
C PRO A 36 10.95 1.35 -21.64
N TYR A 37 9.63 1.55 -21.61
CA TYR A 37 9.04 2.88 -21.81
C TYR A 37 9.38 3.82 -20.64
N TRP A 38 9.26 3.33 -19.40
CA TRP A 38 9.49 4.11 -18.20
C TRP A 38 10.96 4.41 -17.94
N GLU A 39 11.87 3.49 -18.27
CA GLU A 39 13.32 3.73 -18.21
C GLU A 39 13.72 4.96 -19.05
N ARG A 40 13.17 5.11 -20.25
CA ARG A 40 13.39 6.30 -21.09
C ARG A 40 12.82 7.57 -20.47
N GLN A 41 11.68 7.49 -19.77
CA GLN A 41 11.12 8.66 -19.10
C GLN A 41 11.96 9.08 -17.88
N VAL A 42 12.49 8.10 -17.15
CA VAL A 42 13.37 8.31 -15.99
C VAL A 42 14.63 9.07 -16.37
N GLU A 43 15.30 8.64 -17.44
CA GLU A 43 16.49 9.34 -17.96
C GLU A 43 16.13 10.77 -18.40
N LYS A 44 15.00 10.94 -19.10
CA LYS A 44 14.57 12.24 -19.62
C LYS A 44 14.17 13.24 -18.52
N TYR A 45 13.49 12.78 -17.47
CA TYR A 45 12.87 13.66 -16.47
C TYR A 45 13.49 13.54 -15.07
N ASN A 46 14.56 12.75 -14.92
CA ASN A 46 15.35 12.57 -13.71
C ASN A 46 14.51 12.23 -12.46
N PHE A 47 13.79 11.10 -12.50
CA PHE A 47 13.02 10.59 -11.36
C PHE A 47 13.19 9.09 -11.20
N TYR A 48 12.90 8.54 -10.02
CA TYR A 48 13.00 7.10 -9.77
C TYR A 48 11.73 6.34 -10.19
N MET A 49 11.91 5.18 -10.81
CA MET A 49 10.81 4.25 -11.05
C MET A 49 10.30 3.66 -9.74
N ILE A 50 8.99 3.49 -9.67
CA ILE A 50 8.38 2.65 -8.63
C ILE A 50 8.67 1.20 -9.03
N MET A 51 9.34 0.48 -8.15
CA MET A 51 9.73 -0.92 -8.36
C MET A 51 9.04 -1.86 -7.38
N HIS A 52 8.12 -1.36 -6.55
CA HIS A 52 7.50 -2.13 -5.48
C HIS A 52 5.97 -2.01 -5.49
N GLU A 53 5.31 -3.12 -5.17
CA GLU A 53 3.87 -3.20 -4.94
C GLU A 53 3.59 -3.49 -3.47
N HIS A 54 2.60 -2.81 -2.90
CA HIS A 54 2.04 -3.16 -1.60
C HIS A 54 0.89 -4.16 -1.79
N LEU A 55 0.96 -5.28 -1.09
CA LEU A 55 -0.15 -6.22 -0.92
C LEU A 55 -0.59 -6.21 0.54
N PHE A 56 -1.68 -5.52 0.81
CA PHE A 56 -2.25 -5.45 2.15
C PHE A 56 -3.12 -6.68 2.43
N ILE A 57 -2.89 -7.31 3.57
CA ILE A 57 -3.75 -8.36 4.10
C ILE A 57 -4.62 -7.74 5.19
N PHE A 58 -5.92 -7.61 4.91
CA PHE A 58 -6.89 -7.11 5.87
C PHE A 58 -7.68 -8.25 6.51
N ARG A 59 -8.04 -8.06 7.78
CA ARG A 59 -8.99 -8.91 8.49
C ARG A 59 -10.19 -8.08 8.93
N LYS A 60 -11.38 -8.67 8.80
CA LYS A 60 -12.59 -8.13 9.42
C LYS A 60 -12.67 -8.60 10.88
N PRO A 61 -12.74 -7.70 11.87
CA PRO A 61 -12.96 -8.05 13.27
C PRO A 61 -14.33 -8.70 13.51
N LYS A 62 -14.44 -9.47 14.60
CA LYS A 62 -15.77 -9.86 15.12
C LYS A 62 -16.43 -8.62 15.77
N LYS A 63 -17.77 -8.65 15.87
CA LYS A 63 -18.58 -7.50 16.32
C LYS A 63 -18.13 -6.91 17.67
N ASP A 64 -17.75 -7.77 18.62
CA ASP A 64 -17.39 -7.38 19.99
C ASP A 64 -15.92 -7.71 20.34
N GLU A 65 -15.06 -7.78 19.32
CA GLU A 65 -13.65 -8.10 19.50
C GLU A 65 -12.89 -6.92 20.14
N ASN A 66 -12.13 -7.20 21.21
CA ASN A 66 -11.26 -6.20 21.82
C ASN A 66 -9.98 -6.00 20.99
N LEU A 67 -9.89 -4.87 20.28
CA LEU A 67 -8.77 -4.54 19.40
C LEU A 67 -7.64 -3.75 20.08
N ASN A 68 -7.68 -3.51 21.40
CA ASN A 68 -6.70 -2.66 22.09
C ASN A 68 -5.26 -3.11 21.90
N LYS A 69 -5.01 -4.43 21.83
CA LYS A 69 -3.67 -4.99 21.61
C LYS A 69 -3.10 -4.67 20.23
N ILE A 70 -3.97 -4.41 19.24
CA ILE A 70 -3.59 -4.14 17.84
C ILE A 70 -4.07 -2.76 17.38
N LYS A 71 -4.28 -1.83 18.31
CA LYS A 71 -4.88 -0.51 18.06
C LYS A 71 -4.19 0.29 16.95
N TYR A 72 -2.87 0.18 16.82
CA TYR A 72 -2.08 0.85 15.78
C TYR A 72 -2.21 0.22 14.39
N SER A 73 -2.83 -0.95 14.30
CA SER A 73 -3.17 -1.64 13.05
C SER A 73 -4.63 -1.42 12.64
N THR A 74 -5.34 -0.50 13.30
CA THR A 74 -6.75 -0.17 13.08
C THR A 74 -6.92 1.29 12.62
N GLY A 75 -8.12 1.68 12.21
CA GLY A 75 -8.46 3.09 11.94
C GLY A 75 -8.87 3.91 13.17
N LEU A 76 -8.67 3.41 14.39
CA LEU A 76 -9.06 4.09 15.64
C LEU A 76 -8.15 5.27 16.00
N TYR A 77 -7.01 5.42 15.34
CA TYR A 77 -6.00 6.46 15.56
C TYR A 77 -5.50 7.03 14.22
#